data_AF-A0A1C5ILW3-F1
#
_entry.id   AF-A0A1C5ILW3-F1
#
_cell.length_a   1.000
_cell.length_b   1.000
_cell.length_c   1.000
_cell.angle_alpha   90.00
_cell.angle_beta   90.00
_cell.angle_gamma   90.00
#
_symmetry.space_group_name_H-M   'P 1'
#
loop_
_entity.id
_entity.type
_entity.pdbx_description
1 polymer ?
#
loop_
_entity_poly.entity_id
_entity_poly.type
_entity_poly.pdbx_seq_one_letter_code
_entity_poly.pdbx_strand_id
1 'polypeptide(L)'
;MRLPRSGAGWTIAVFGVLALLLGALGLLWPEAQLRMLGFEVPDRRAAGDYTGTFLTASSMASFNMGVYYLLAVATEWRAFYRFTVVFRLVTFTVFTLAVLADVAPDRFFAVALWEGLGAVATALGLRWDARRADGARPATAGVADEDHSGSAGAADAPAAAVPVDGPESSTKPQVIDAEGGPATAGPGSTAGTVR
;
A
#
# COMPACT_ATOMS: atom_id res chain seq x y z
N MET A 1 -4.16 23.29 -2.92
CA MET A 1 -4.52 21.95 -3.42
C MET A 1 -5.80 22.08 -4.24
N ARG A 2 -5.89 21.44 -5.42
CA ARG A 2 -7.13 21.46 -6.22
C ARG A 2 -8.16 20.54 -5.54
N LEU A 3 -9.40 21.01 -5.36
CA LEU A 3 -10.48 20.22 -4.79
C LEU A 3 -10.84 19.03 -5.70
N PRO A 4 -11.23 17.85 -5.15
CA PRO A 4 -11.61 16.69 -5.95
C PRO A 4 -12.80 17.03 -6.84
N ARG A 5 -12.73 16.67 -8.13
CA ARG A 5 -13.80 16.98 -9.10
C ARG A 5 -14.80 15.84 -9.27
N SER A 6 -14.50 14.67 -8.71
CA SER A 6 -15.24 13.43 -8.86
C SER A 6 -15.78 12.92 -7.52
N GLY A 7 -16.89 12.16 -7.55
CA GLY A 7 -17.46 11.58 -6.33
C GLY A 7 -16.50 10.57 -5.67
N ALA A 8 -15.81 9.77 -6.49
CA ALA A 8 -14.75 8.88 -6.01
C ALA A 8 -13.52 9.64 -5.46
N GLY A 9 -13.17 10.77 -6.07
CA GLY A 9 -12.07 11.62 -5.58
C GLY A 9 -12.31 12.11 -4.15
N TRP A 10 -13.56 12.45 -3.80
CA TRP A 10 -13.91 12.86 -2.43
C TRP A 10 -13.77 11.74 -1.41
N THR A 11 -14.19 10.51 -1.73
CA THR A 11 -14.04 9.38 -0.79
C THR A 11 -12.56 9.10 -0.52
N ILE A 12 -11.74 9.06 -1.58
CA ILE A 12 -10.29 8.86 -1.47
C ILE A 12 -9.62 10.02 -0.73
N ALA A 13 -10.06 11.26 -0.93
CA ALA A 13 -9.52 12.43 -0.22
C ALA A 13 -9.76 12.32 1.29
N VAL A 14 -10.99 11.98 1.72
CA VAL A 14 -11.32 11.80 3.14
C VAL A 14 -10.45 10.71 3.74
N PHE A 15 -10.31 9.56 3.07
CA PHE A 15 -9.44 8.49 3.55
C PHE A 15 -7.98 8.91 3.60
N GLY A 16 -7.49 9.64 2.61
CA GLY A 16 -6.11 10.12 2.55
C GLY A 16 -5.81 11.08 3.70
N VAL A 17 -6.71 12.03 3.97
CA VAL A 17 -6.58 12.96 5.10
C VAL A 17 -6.60 12.20 6.42
N LEU A 18 -7.56 11.30 6.63
CA LEU A 18 -7.63 10.52 7.87
C LEU A 18 -6.37 9.68 8.08
N ALA A 19 -5.90 8.97 7.05
CA ALA A 19 -4.69 8.14 7.12
C ALA A 19 -3.43 8.98 7.41
N LEU A 20 -3.34 10.18 6.82
CA LEU A 20 -2.25 11.12 7.05
C LEU A 20 -2.27 11.64 8.50
N LEU A 21 -3.44 12.08 8.99
CA LEU A 21 -3.59 12.65 10.33
C LEU A 21 -3.37 11.59 11.42
N LEU A 22 -3.94 10.40 11.27
CA LEU A 22 -3.71 9.30 12.22
C LEU A 22 -2.27 8.80 12.14
N GLY A 23 -1.68 8.73 10.95
CA GLY A 23 -0.27 8.39 10.79
C GLY A 23 0.65 9.41 11.47
N ALA A 24 0.38 10.70 11.30
CA ALA A 24 1.11 11.77 11.98
C ALA A 24 0.92 11.73 13.50
N LEU A 25 -0.32 11.51 13.97
CA LEU A 25 -0.62 11.37 15.40
C LEU A 25 0.23 10.25 16.03
N GLY A 26 0.37 9.11 15.38
CA GLY A 26 1.13 7.98 15.92
C GLY A 26 2.63 8.17 15.90
N LEU A 27 3.13 9.00 14.99
CA LEU A 27 4.54 9.39 14.94
C LEU A 27 4.89 10.45 15.98
N LEU A 28 3.99 11.42 16.23
CA LEU A 28 4.21 12.52 17.17
C LEU A 28 3.86 12.14 18.61
N TRP A 29 2.79 11.39 18.82
CA TRP A 29 2.24 11.01 20.13
C TRP A 29 1.81 9.52 20.16
N PRO A 30 2.75 8.58 20.05
CA PRO A 30 2.45 7.14 20.01
C PRO A 30 1.64 6.66 21.22
N GLU A 31 1.90 7.17 22.42
CA GLU A 31 1.16 6.81 23.63
C GLU A 31 -0.31 7.25 23.58
N ALA A 32 -0.58 8.42 23.00
CA ALA A 32 -1.95 8.90 22.83
C ALA A 32 -2.72 7.98 21.88
N GLN A 33 -2.07 7.55 20.78
CA GLN A 33 -2.68 6.62 19.84
C GLN A 33 -2.92 5.23 20.43
N LEU A 34 -1.99 4.71 21.24
CA LEU A 34 -2.20 3.45 21.97
C LEU A 34 -3.42 3.52 22.88
N ARG A 35 -3.57 4.60 23.65
CA ARG A 35 -4.74 4.79 24.53
C ARG A 35 -6.04 4.91 23.75
N MET A 36 -6.05 5.60 22.60
CA MET A 36 -7.22 5.67 21.72
C MET A 36 -7.63 4.30 21.18
N LEU A 37 -6.65 3.43 20.91
CA LEU A 37 -6.88 2.05 20.49
C LEU A 37 -7.26 1.11 21.66
N GLY A 38 -7.30 1.63 22.90
CA GLY A 38 -7.63 0.88 24.10
C GLY A 38 -6.47 0.05 24.65
N PHE A 39 -5.24 0.30 24.22
CA PHE A 39 -4.05 -0.33 24.79
C PHE A 39 -3.59 0.41 26.05
N GLU A 40 -3.14 -0.38 27.02
CA GLU A 40 -2.46 0.14 28.20
C GLU A 40 -1.05 0.60 27.81
N VAL A 41 -0.62 1.73 28.37
CA VAL A 41 0.71 2.29 28.15
C VAL A 41 1.50 2.14 29.45
N PRO A 42 2.32 1.10 29.58
CA PRO A 42 3.08 0.87 30.80
C PRO A 42 4.24 1.87 30.94
N ASP A 43 4.54 2.27 32.17
CA ASP A 43 5.66 3.18 32.48
C ASP A 43 7.02 2.56 32.14
N ARG A 44 7.13 1.23 32.19
CA ARG A 44 8.28 0.47 31.70
C ARG A 44 7.82 -0.70 30.83
N ARG A 45 8.36 -0.78 29.62
CA ARG A 45 8.15 -1.91 28.71
C ARG A 45 9.11 -3.05 29.05
N ALA A 46 8.60 -4.28 29.02
CA ALA A 46 9.42 -5.48 29.22
C ALA A 46 10.37 -5.70 28.03
N ALA A 47 11.46 -6.44 28.24
CA ALA A 47 12.30 -6.88 27.13
C ALA A 47 11.47 -7.74 26.17
N GLY A 48 11.47 -7.39 24.88
CA GLY A 48 10.67 -8.05 23.85
C GLY A 48 9.30 -7.42 23.57
N ASP A 49 8.90 -6.39 24.32
CA ASP A 49 7.71 -5.60 23.97
C ASP A 49 8.04 -4.63 22.81
N TYR A 50 7.69 -5.05 21.61
CA TYR A 50 7.86 -4.28 20.37
C TYR A 50 6.62 -3.47 19.98
N THR A 51 5.61 -3.35 20.85
CA THR A 51 4.35 -2.65 20.55
C THR A 51 4.59 -1.23 20.06
N GLY A 52 5.51 -0.50 20.72
CA GLY A 52 5.90 0.84 20.29
C GLY A 52 6.53 0.87 18.90
N THR A 53 7.45 -0.05 18.62
CA THR A 53 8.11 -0.16 17.30
C THR A 53 7.11 -0.51 16.20
N PHE A 54 6.23 -1.48 16.45
CA PHE A 54 5.15 -1.86 15.52
C PHE A 54 4.19 -0.70 15.28
N LEU A 55 3.83 0.05 16.32
CA LEU A 55 2.98 1.22 16.18
C LEU A 55 3.64 2.32 15.35
N THR A 56 4.91 2.64 15.60
CA THR A 56 5.65 3.64 14.82
C THR A 56 5.73 3.22 13.35
N ALA A 57 6.07 1.96 13.07
CA ALA A 57 6.11 1.43 11.70
C ALA A 57 4.74 1.50 11.02
N SER A 58 3.68 1.08 11.73
CA SER A 58 2.29 1.15 11.23
C SER A 58 1.83 2.59 10.99
N SER A 59 2.25 3.52 11.85
CA SER A 59 1.92 4.94 11.73
C SER A 59 2.60 5.56 10.53
N MET A 60 3.87 5.23 10.29
CA MET A 60 4.59 5.67 9.10
C MET A 60 3.96 5.11 7.81
N ALA A 61 3.55 3.83 7.83
CA ALA A 61 2.85 3.23 6.70
C ALA A 61 1.51 3.94 6.42
N SER A 62 0.73 4.26 7.46
CA SER A 62 -0.52 5.03 7.35
C SER A 62 -0.27 6.43 6.80
N PHE A 63 0.77 7.12 7.28
CA PHE A 63 1.14 8.44 6.81
C PHE A 63 1.48 8.43 5.31
N ASN A 64 2.33 7.49 4.89
CA ASN A 64 2.71 7.31 3.48
C ASN A 64 1.48 7.04 2.60
N MET A 65 0.58 6.15 3.04
CA MET A 65 -0.66 5.89 2.31
C MET A 65 -1.55 7.13 2.21
N GLY A 66 -1.61 7.93 3.26
CA GLY A 66 -2.31 9.23 3.24
C GLY A 66 -1.77 10.15 2.14
N VAL A 67 -0.44 10.29 2.04
CA VAL A 67 0.21 11.08 0.98
C VAL A 67 -0.13 10.53 -0.41
N TYR A 68 -0.02 9.21 -0.61
CA TYR A 68 -0.32 8.60 -1.91
C TYR A 68 -1.78 8.81 -2.32
N TYR A 69 -2.72 8.73 -1.38
CA TYR A 69 -4.14 8.96 -1.65
C TYR A 69 -4.39 10.41 -2.06
N LEU A 70 -3.80 11.37 -1.34
CA LEU A 70 -3.94 12.79 -1.67
C LEU A 70 -3.27 13.15 -3.00
N LEU A 71 -2.13 12.55 -3.33
CA LEU A 71 -1.48 12.72 -4.63
C LEU A 71 -2.34 12.14 -5.77
N ALA A 72 -2.93 10.97 -5.56
CA ALA A 72 -3.84 10.35 -6.52
C ALA A 72 -5.11 11.18 -6.72
N VAL A 73 -5.59 11.87 -5.67
CA VAL A 73 -6.68 12.85 -5.76
C VAL A 73 -6.25 14.07 -6.56
N ALA A 74 -5.08 14.64 -6.27
CA ALA A 74 -4.58 15.83 -6.96
C ALA A 74 -4.34 15.59 -8.46
N THR A 75 -4.00 14.36 -8.85
CA THR A 75 -3.76 13.95 -10.23
C THR A 75 -4.96 13.28 -10.91
N GLU A 76 -6.09 13.12 -10.21
CA GLU A 76 -7.28 12.37 -10.67
C GLU A 76 -6.93 10.98 -11.25
N TRP A 77 -6.01 10.26 -10.59
CA TRP A 77 -5.53 8.97 -11.08
C TRP A 77 -6.57 7.86 -10.85
N ARG A 78 -7.53 7.73 -11.76
CA ARG A 78 -8.69 6.82 -11.60
C ARG A 78 -8.33 5.35 -11.48
N ALA A 79 -7.21 4.90 -12.07
CA ALA A 79 -6.75 3.53 -11.92
C ALA A 79 -6.38 3.22 -10.45
N PHE A 80 -5.78 4.19 -9.75
CA PHE A 80 -5.48 4.08 -8.33
C PHE A 80 -6.75 3.95 -7.47
N TYR A 81 -7.83 4.66 -7.81
CA TYR A 81 -9.10 4.54 -7.08
C TYR A 81 -9.69 3.13 -7.22
N ARG A 82 -9.64 2.55 -8.42
CA ARG A 82 -10.10 1.17 -8.65
C ARG A 82 -9.28 0.17 -7.83
N PHE A 83 -7.97 0.35 -7.82
CA PHE A 83 -7.07 -0.50 -7.06
C PHE A 83 -7.30 -0.38 -5.54
N THR A 84 -7.62 0.82 -5.06
CA THR A 84 -8.01 1.05 -3.66
C THR A 84 -9.24 0.24 -3.28
N VAL A 85 -10.25 0.13 -4.16
CA VAL A 85 -11.42 -0.72 -3.90
C VAL A 85 -11.00 -2.17 -3.70
N VAL A 86 -10.16 -2.72 -4.58
CA VAL A 86 -9.68 -4.10 -4.49
C VAL A 86 -8.95 -4.32 -3.17
N PHE A 87 -7.99 -3.46 -2.84
CA PHE A 87 -7.23 -3.61 -1.60
C PHE A 87 -8.10 -3.50 -0.34
N ARG A 88 -9.08 -2.60 -0.32
CA ARG A 88 -10.02 -2.50 0.80
C ARG A 88 -10.87 -3.76 0.96
N LEU A 89 -11.29 -4.38 -0.14
CA LEU A 89 -11.99 -5.66 -0.08
C LEU A 89 -11.09 -6.79 0.43
N VAL A 90 -9.81 -6.78 0.06
CA VAL A 90 -8.82 -7.71 0.62
C VAL A 90 -8.69 -7.49 2.13
N THR A 91 -8.54 -6.25 2.59
CA THR A 91 -8.46 -5.93 4.03
C THR A 91 -9.72 -6.35 4.78
N PHE A 92 -10.90 -6.06 4.24
CA PHE A 92 -12.19 -6.52 4.78
C PHE A 92 -12.21 -8.06 4.93
N THR A 93 -11.76 -8.77 3.91
CA THR A 93 -11.73 -10.24 3.92
C THR A 93 -10.77 -10.76 4.97
N VAL A 94 -9.53 -10.24 5.00
CA VAL A 94 -8.49 -10.68 5.95
C VAL A 94 -8.92 -10.42 7.40
N PHE A 95 -9.45 -9.24 7.72
CA PHE A 95 -9.92 -8.94 9.07
C PHE A 95 -11.16 -9.76 9.47
N THR A 96 -12.08 -10.00 8.53
CA THR A 96 -13.21 -10.90 8.78
C THR A 96 -12.73 -12.31 9.10
N LEU A 97 -11.83 -12.86 8.28
CA LEU A 97 -11.28 -14.20 8.50
C LEU A 97 -10.47 -14.29 9.80
N ALA A 98 -9.69 -13.26 10.14
CA ALA A 98 -8.91 -13.23 11.38
C ALA A 98 -9.81 -13.29 12.62
N VAL A 99 -10.96 -12.62 12.59
CA VAL A 99 -11.97 -12.68 13.67
C VAL A 99 -12.65 -14.05 13.66
N LEU A 100 -13.12 -14.54 12.52
CA LEU A 100 -13.78 -15.86 12.42
C LEU A 100 -12.88 -17.03 12.81
N ALA A 101 -11.56 -16.86 12.74
CA ALA A 101 -10.56 -17.85 13.14
C ALA A 101 -10.06 -17.67 14.58
N ASP A 102 -10.67 -16.78 15.37
CA ASP A 102 -10.28 -16.45 16.76
C ASP A 102 -8.83 -15.95 16.92
N VAL A 103 -8.21 -15.47 15.83
CA VAL A 103 -6.86 -14.87 15.83
C VAL A 103 -6.90 -13.41 16.29
N ALA A 104 -8.00 -12.71 15.98
CA ALA A 104 -8.22 -11.31 16.33
C ALA A 104 -9.47 -11.13 17.19
N PRO A 105 -9.52 -10.11 18.08
CA PRO A 105 -10.70 -9.84 18.90
C PRO A 105 -11.93 -9.46 18.07
N ASP A 106 -13.15 -9.81 18.50
CA ASP A 106 -14.41 -9.52 17.78
C ASP A 106 -14.59 -8.06 17.35
N ARG A 107 -14.08 -7.11 18.15
CA ARG A 107 -14.10 -5.68 17.82
C ARG A 107 -13.38 -5.34 16.51
N PHE A 108 -12.46 -6.19 16.04
CA PHE A 108 -11.83 -6.03 14.73
C PHE A 108 -12.81 -6.20 13.56
N PHE A 109 -13.95 -6.86 13.79
CA PHE A 109 -14.99 -6.95 12.77
C PHE A 109 -15.57 -5.57 12.42
N ALA A 110 -15.61 -4.63 13.37
CA ALA A 110 -16.00 -3.25 13.09
C ALA A 110 -15.03 -2.56 12.11
N VAL A 111 -13.73 -2.85 12.23
CA VAL A 111 -12.70 -2.37 11.30
C VAL A 111 -12.89 -3.01 9.92
N ALA A 112 -13.16 -4.31 9.87
CA ALA A 112 -13.48 -4.98 8.61
C ALA A 112 -14.68 -4.31 7.93
N LEU A 113 -15.80 -4.14 8.65
CA LEU A 113 -17.00 -3.52 8.12
C LEU A 113 -16.74 -2.09 7.60
N TRP A 114 -15.93 -1.32 8.32
CA TRP A 114 -15.50 0.01 7.88
C TRP A 114 -14.77 -0.02 6.54
N GLU A 115 -13.84 -0.96 6.36
CA GLU A 115 -13.12 -1.15 5.10
C GLU A 115 -14.05 -1.55 3.95
N GLY A 116 -14.99 -2.46 4.21
CA GLY A 116 -16.02 -2.86 3.26
C GLY A 116 -16.92 -1.69 2.83
N LEU A 117 -17.41 -0.91 3.79
CA LEU A 117 -18.22 0.29 3.52
C LEU A 117 -17.43 1.33 2.70
N GLY A 118 -16.16 1.54 3.02
CA GLY A 118 -15.28 2.44 2.25
C GLY A 118 -15.04 1.98 0.81
N ALA A 119 -14.88 0.67 0.61
CA ALA A 119 -14.77 0.07 -0.72
C ALA A 119 -16.05 0.29 -1.54
N VAL A 120 -17.21 0.04 -0.93
CA VAL A 120 -18.53 0.25 -1.57
C VAL A 120 -18.74 1.71 -1.92
N ALA A 121 -18.47 2.63 -0.99
CA ALA A 121 -18.62 4.07 -1.24
C ALA A 121 -17.77 4.54 -2.43
N THR A 122 -16.51 4.08 -2.50
CA THR A 122 -15.59 4.43 -3.61
C THR A 122 -16.04 3.79 -4.94
N ALA A 123 -16.48 2.53 -4.91
CA ALA A 123 -16.98 1.84 -6.10
C ALA A 123 -18.26 2.51 -6.65
N LEU A 124 -19.17 2.93 -5.77
CA LEU A 124 -20.36 3.69 -6.12
C LEU A 124 -20.00 5.05 -6.71
N GLY A 125 -19.03 5.77 -6.12
CA GLY A 125 -18.48 7.01 -6.67
C GLY A 125 -17.98 6.82 -8.10
N LEU A 126 -17.15 5.80 -8.33
CA LEU A 126 -16.60 5.48 -9.66
C LEU A 126 -17.70 5.14 -10.67
N ARG A 127 -18.71 4.37 -10.25
CA ARG A 127 -19.85 4.01 -11.11
C ARG A 127 -20.70 5.22 -11.48
N TRP A 128 -20.91 6.16 -10.55
CA TRP A 128 -21.61 7.40 -10.84
C TRP A 128 -20.80 8.26 -11.81
N ASP A 129 -19.52 8.45 -11.54
CA ASP A 129 -18.64 9.27 -12.38
C ASP A 129 -18.54 8.71 -13.81
N ALA A 130 -18.58 7.38 -14.00
CA ALA A 130 -18.64 6.76 -15.33
C ALA A 130 -19.96 7.07 -16.06
N ARG A 131 -21.11 6.90 -15.38
CA ARG A 131 -22.44 7.16 -15.96
C ARG A 131 -22.61 8.61 -16.40
N ARG A 132 -22.04 9.57 -15.66
CA ARG A 132 -22.05 11.00 -16.04
C ARG A 132 -21.19 11.30 -17.25
N ALA A 133 -20.08 10.59 -17.44
CA ALA A 133 -19.24 10.73 -18.62
C ALA A 133 -19.91 10.16 -19.88
N ASP A 134 -20.63 9.05 -19.74
CA ASP A 134 -21.34 8.42 -20.87
C ASP A 134 -22.56 9.24 -21.33
N GLY A 135 -23.29 9.87 -20.39
CA GLY A 135 -24.44 10.74 -20.72
C GLY A 135 -24.05 12.10 -21.33
N ALA A 136 -22.79 12.51 -21.18
CA ALA A 136 -22.27 13.77 -21.73
C ALA A 136 -21.62 13.60 -23.12
N ARG A 137 -21.54 12.37 -23.66
CA ARG A 137 -21.04 12.12 -25.02
C ARG A 137 -22.10 12.60 -26.03
N PRO A 138 -21.83 13.62 -26.85
CA PRO A 138 -22.75 14.02 -27.91
C PRO A 138 -22.93 12.87 -28.89
N ALA A 139 -24.17 12.59 -29.28
CA ALA A 139 -24.49 11.65 -30.35
C ALA A 139 -24.05 12.24 -31.70
N THR A 140 -22.75 12.23 -31.99
CA THR A 140 -22.19 12.66 -33.27
C THR A 140 -21.19 11.64 -33.75
N ALA A 141 -21.67 10.67 -34.53
CA ALA A 141 -20.99 10.06 -35.69
C ALA A 141 -21.83 8.88 -36.23
N GLY A 142 -23.08 9.18 -36.59
CA GLY A 142 -23.75 8.46 -37.67
C GLY A 142 -23.51 9.26 -38.94
N VAL A 143 -22.32 9.15 -39.51
CA VAL A 143 -22.06 9.51 -40.92
C VAL A 143 -21.36 8.31 -41.51
N ALA A 144 -22.15 7.51 -42.20
CA ALA A 144 -21.69 6.58 -43.22
C ALA A 144 -21.31 7.41 -44.45
N ASP A 145 -20.13 7.17 -45.00
CA ASP A 145 -19.76 7.27 -46.42
C ASP A 145 -18.32 6.72 -46.51
N GLU A 146 -18.15 5.50 -46.99
CA GLU A 146 -17.98 5.11 -48.39
C GLU A 146 -16.54 5.30 -48.90
N ASP A 147 -15.98 4.15 -49.32
CA ASP A 147 -14.92 3.90 -50.29
C ASP A 147 -13.64 4.75 -50.25
N HIS A 148 -12.50 4.07 -50.11
CA HIS A 148 -11.39 4.16 -51.07
C HIS A 148 -10.61 2.84 -51.12
N SER A 149 -10.91 2.06 -52.15
CA SER A 149 -10.05 0.99 -52.68
C SER A 149 -8.85 1.62 -53.37
N GLY A 150 -7.63 1.14 -53.07
CA GLY A 150 -6.37 1.69 -53.58
C GLY A 150 -5.20 0.72 -53.43
N SER A 151 -5.14 -0.24 -54.36
CA SER A 151 -4.06 -1.14 -54.78
C SER A 151 -2.59 -0.80 -54.42
N ALA A 152 -1.92 -1.81 -53.84
CA ALA A 152 -0.58 -2.39 -54.10
C ALA A 152 0.65 -1.53 -54.46
N GLY A 153 1.79 -1.84 -53.81
CA GLY A 153 3.11 -1.69 -54.43
C GLY A 153 4.34 -1.63 -53.51
N ALA A 154 5.13 -2.71 -53.55
CA ALA A 154 6.60 -2.77 -53.46
C ALA A 154 7.32 -2.77 -52.08
N ALA A 155 8.27 -3.72 -52.03
CA ALA A 155 9.23 -4.04 -50.99
C ALA A 155 10.30 -2.97 -50.78
N ASP A 156 10.88 -2.89 -49.58
CA ASP A 156 12.24 -3.39 -49.30
C ASP A 156 12.56 -3.26 -47.79
N ALA A 157 13.37 -4.15 -47.25
CA ALA A 157 13.89 -4.12 -45.88
C ALA A 157 15.42 -4.30 -45.94
N PRO A 158 16.19 -4.18 -44.85
CA PRO A 158 16.08 -3.34 -43.66
C PRO A 158 17.36 -2.48 -43.47
N ALA A 159 17.37 -1.50 -42.56
CA ALA A 159 18.62 -0.83 -42.17
C ALA A 159 18.71 -0.47 -40.68
N ALA A 160 19.79 -1.00 -40.09
CA ALA A 160 20.58 -0.48 -38.99
C ALA A 160 19.96 -0.42 -37.58
N ALA A 161 20.28 -1.48 -36.82
CA ALA A 161 20.37 -1.44 -35.37
C ALA A 161 21.39 -0.36 -34.91
N VAL A 162 20.97 0.47 -33.97
CA VAL A 162 21.82 1.45 -33.28
C VAL A 162 22.61 0.72 -32.19
N PRO A 163 23.95 0.83 -32.14
CA PRO A 163 24.73 0.28 -31.03
C PRO A 163 24.56 1.17 -29.81
N VAL A 164 24.10 0.58 -28.70
CA VAL A 164 24.13 1.22 -27.38
C VAL A 164 25.41 0.72 -26.69
N ASP A 165 26.48 1.52 -26.80
CA ASP A 165 27.62 1.40 -25.89
C ASP A 165 27.24 2.00 -24.54
N GLY A 166 26.97 1.14 -23.57
CA GLY A 166 26.84 1.49 -22.16
C GLY A 166 27.89 0.73 -21.34
N PRO A 167 28.65 1.39 -20.45
CA PRO A 167 29.73 0.72 -19.71
C PRO A 167 29.16 -0.33 -18.75
N GLU A 168 29.68 -1.55 -18.87
CA GLU A 168 29.41 -2.69 -18.01
C GLU A 168 29.79 -2.36 -16.56
N SER A 169 28.79 -2.09 -15.71
CA SER A 169 28.98 -2.10 -14.26
C SER A 169 29.04 -3.55 -13.78
N SER A 170 30.25 -4.12 -13.81
CA SER A 170 30.57 -5.42 -13.23
C SER A 170 30.36 -5.39 -11.71
N THR A 171 29.14 -5.71 -11.27
CA THR A 171 28.85 -5.98 -9.86
C THR A 171 29.15 -7.45 -9.61
N LYS A 172 30.36 -7.72 -9.11
CA LYS A 172 30.76 -9.04 -8.64
C LYS A 172 29.88 -9.40 -7.41
N PRO A 173 29.29 -10.62 -7.34
CA PRO A 173 28.58 -11.04 -6.15
C PRO A 173 29.57 -11.15 -4.98
N GLN A 174 29.36 -10.39 -3.90
CA GLN A 174 30.00 -10.68 -2.63
C GLN A 174 29.37 -11.95 -2.07
N VAL A 175 30.15 -13.03 -2.10
CA VAL A 175 29.90 -14.23 -1.31
C VAL A 175 30.03 -13.83 0.15
N ILE A 176 28.93 -13.97 0.88
CA ILE A 176 28.89 -13.81 2.33
C ILE A 176 29.32 -15.18 2.87
N ASP A 177 30.57 -15.27 3.33
CA ASP A 177 31.05 -16.46 4.03
C ASP A 177 30.30 -16.58 5.36
N ALA A 178 29.32 -17.46 5.37
CA ALA A 178 28.67 -17.96 6.56
C ALA A 178 29.42 -19.21 7.05
N GLU A 179 30.51 -19.00 7.78
CA GLU A 179 31.04 -19.97 8.74
C GLU A 179 30.87 -19.32 10.12
N GLY A 180 30.01 -19.80 11.02
CA GLY A 180 30.06 -21.12 11.62
C GLY A 180 30.38 -20.92 13.11
N GLY A 181 29.34 -20.79 13.96
CA GLY A 181 29.52 -21.01 15.41
C GLY A 181 29.74 -22.50 15.71
N PRO A 182 29.86 -22.97 16.97
CA PRO A 182 29.98 -22.26 18.25
C PRO A 182 31.29 -22.60 19.00
N ALA A 183 31.76 -21.70 19.88
CA ALA A 183 32.82 -22.05 20.83
C ALA A 183 32.25 -22.93 21.96
N THR A 184 32.45 -24.24 21.84
CA THR A 184 32.16 -25.21 22.91
C THR A 184 33.36 -25.38 23.84
N ALA A 185 33.01 -25.49 25.14
CA ALA A 185 33.67 -26.31 26.17
C ALA A 185 35.03 -25.86 26.72
N GLY A 186 34.96 -25.24 27.91
CA GLY A 186 35.97 -25.49 28.95
C GLY A 186 35.63 -26.77 29.73
N PRO A 187 36.65 -27.54 30.11
CA PRO A 187 36.62 -28.19 31.42
C PRO A 187 37.99 -28.11 32.12
N GLY A 188 37.98 -27.91 33.44
CA GLY A 188 39.22 -27.89 34.23
C GLY A 188 39.05 -27.53 35.70
N SER A 189 38.26 -28.33 36.42
CA SER A 189 38.21 -28.36 37.88
C SER A 189 39.57 -28.77 38.47
N THR A 190 40.11 -28.04 39.43
CA THR A 190 40.77 -28.63 40.62
C THR A 190 40.58 -27.74 41.85
N ALA A 191 40.08 -28.37 42.91
CA ALA A 191 40.04 -27.89 44.28
C ALA A 191 41.36 -28.22 45.01
N GLY A 192 41.67 -27.49 46.10
CA GLY A 192 42.77 -27.75 47.04
C GLY A 192 43.32 -26.45 47.66
N THR A 193 42.72 -25.92 48.74
CA THR A 193 42.97 -26.17 50.19
C THR A 193 44.37 -25.79 50.71
N VAL A 194 44.39 -25.12 51.89
CA VAL A 194 45.51 -24.88 52.84
C VAL A 194 46.44 -23.72 52.43
N ARG A 195 46.68 -22.65 53.19
CA ARG A 195 46.74 -22.39 54.63
C ARG A 195 46.55 -20.90 54.90
#